data_AF-A0A9X6FAP6-F1
#
_entry.id   AF-A0A9X6FAP6-F1
#
_cell.length_a   1.000
_cell.length_b   1.000
_cell.length_c   1.000
_cell.angle_alpha   90.00
_cell.angle_beta   90.00
_cell.angle_gamma   90.00
#
_symmetry.space_group_name_H-M   'P 1'
#
loop_
_entity.id
_entity.type
_entity.pdbx_description
1 polymer ?
#
loop_
_entity_poly.entity_id
_entity_poly.type
_entity_poly.pdbx_seq_one_letter_code
_entity_poly.pdbx_strand_id
1 'polypeptide(L)'
;MFKKLVVGALATGIALTGGIGAASASTENTASELAMQCKNTQPQETQKGSGIYYKYECKSQRIFANSYTDNQGITWYLKGITDMDGQYEAYYEGRKY
;
A
#
# COMPACT_ATOMS: atom_id res chain seq x y z
N MET A 1 -30.13 21.10 51.15
CA MET A 1 -30.61 19.78 50.68
C MET A 1 -30.53 19.77 49.15
N PHE A 2 -29.87 18.79 48.58
CA PHE A 2 -29.40 18.77 47.18
C PHE A 2 -30.53 18.57 46.18
N LYS A 3 -30.60 19.43 45.16
CA LYS A 3 -31.35 19.17 43.93
C LYS A 3 -30.37 19.31 42.77
N LYS A 4 -29.70 18.22 42.41
CA LYS A 4 -28.74 18.17 41.29
C LYS A 4 -29.53 18.06 39.98
N LEU A 5 -29.43 19.09 39.15
CA LEU A 5 -29.81 19.04 37.74
C LEU A 5 -28.67 18.34 37.00
N VAL A 6 -28.95 17.13 36.51
CA VAL A 6 -28.08 16.42 35.57
C VAL A 6 -28.21 17.13 34.22
N VAL A 7 -27.34 18.09 33.97
CA VAL A 7 -27.01 18.57 32.63
C VAL A 7 -25.64 17.98 32.31
N GLY A 8 -25.68 16.74 31.81
CA GLY A 8 -24.56 16.14 31.10
C GLY A 8 -24.58 16.69 29.69
N ALA A 9 -23.58 17.50 29.36
CA ALA A 9 -23.36 18.00 28.02
C ALA A 9 -23.38 16.84 27.01
N LEU A 10 -24.25 16.98 26.02
CA LEU A 10 -24.28 16.23 24.78
C LEU A 10 -22.94 16.42 24.05
N ALA A 11 -21.95 15.58 24.36
CA ALA A 11 -20.76 15.42 23.53
C ALA A 11 -21.07 14.37 22.46
N THR A 12 -21.55 14.86 21.32
CA THR A 12 -21.59 14.15 20.05
C THR A 12 -20.17 13.73 19.65
N GLY A 13 -19.72 12.59 20.16
CA GLY A 13 -18.57 11.87 19.63
C GLY A 13 -18.98 11.20 18.33
N ILE A 14 -18.88 11.93 17.21
CA ILE A 14 -18.98 11.37 15.88
C ILE A 14 -17.93 10.25 15.80
N ALA A 15 -18.41 9.00 15.75
CA ALA A 15 -17.59 7.89 15.26
C ALA A 15 -17.19 8.26 13.84
N LEU A 16 -15.96 8.74 13.68
CA LEU A 16 -15.37 9.04 12.39
C LEU A 16 -15.30 7.72 11.62
N THR A 17 -16.31 7.52 10.77
CA THR A 17 -16.24 6.66 9.59
C THR A 17 -14.97 7.05 8.83
N GLY A 18 -13.93 6.27 9.06
CA GLY A 18 -12.56 6.61 8.70
C GLY A 18 -12.05 5.72 7.59
N GLY A 19 -12.72 5.80 6.45
CA GLY A 19 -12.11 5.56 5.13
C GLY A 19 -11.74 4.11 4.86
N ILE A 20 -12.58 3.47 4.05
CA ILE A 20 -12.19 2.36 3.19
C ILE A 20 -10.82 2.70 2.58
N GLY A 21 -9.81 1.90 2.94
CA GLY A 21 -8.48 2.01 2.36
C GLY A 21 -8.60 1.89 0.85
N ALA A 22 -8.06 2.87 0.15
CA ALA A 22 -7.92 2.99 -1.29
C ALA A 22 -8.24 1.71 -2.08
N ALA A 23 -9.50 1.59 -2.53
CA ALA A 23 -9.79 0.83 -3.73
C ALA A 23 -9.30 1.71 -4.89
N SER A 24 -8.06 1.47 -5.34
CA SER A 24 -7.62 1.97 -6.64
C SER A 24 -8.54 1.37 -7.70
N ALA A 25 -9.49 2.18 -8.15
CA ALA A 25 -10.29 1.91 -9.32
C ALA A 25 -9.38 1.99 -10.54
N SER A 26 -9.07 0.84 -11.13
CA SER A 26 -8.80 0.75 -12.55
C SER A 26 -9.91 -0.10 -13.15
N THR A 27 -10.98 0.56 -13.57
CA THR A 27 -11.92 -0.01 -14.54
C THR A 27 -11.27 0.15 -15.91
N GLU A 28 -10.81 -0.95 -16.50
CA GLU A 28 -11.03 -1.12 -17.94
C GLU A 28 -11.29 -2.59 -18.25
N ASN A 29 -12.43 -2.79 -18.88
CA ASN A 29 -12.97 -4.02 -19.41
C ASN A 29 -12.19 -4.39 -20.68
N THR A 30 -11.49 -5.52 -20.72
CA THR A 30 -11.30 -6.31 -21.95
C THR A 30 -10.98 -7.76 -21.58
N ALA A 31 -11.88 -8.66 -21.94
CA ALA A 31 -11.60 -10.09 -22.06
C ALA A 31 -10.69 -10.32 -23.28
N SER A 32 -9.38 -10.29 -23.07
CA SER A 32 -8.25 -10.60 -23.97
C SER A 32 -7.15 -9.69 -23.44
N GLU A 33 -6.08 -10.17 -22.83
CA GLU A 33 -4.98 -10.85 -23.50
C GLU A 33 -4.22 -11.63 -22.42
N LEU A 34 -3.78 -12.85 -22.74
CA LEU A 34 -2.82 -13.64 -21.97
C LEU A 34 -1.41 -12.99 -21.95
N ALA A 35 -1.32 -11.68 -21.75
CA ALA A 35 -0.07 -11.02 -21.41
C ALA A 35 0.04 -11.06 -19.88
N MET A 36 1.03 -11.78 -19.36
CA MET A 36 1.49 -11.60 -17.98
C MET A 36 1.95 -10.14 -17.84
N GLN A 37 1.01 -9.22 -17.55
CA GLN A 37 1.33 -7.81 -17.44
C GLN A 37 2.16 -7.59 -16.19
N CYS A 38 3.37 -7.08 -16.41
CA CYS A 38 4.30 -6.72 -15.35
C CYS A 38 3.68 -5.65 -14.44
N LYS A 39 3.55 -5.99 -13.15
CA LYS A 39 2.91 -5.11 -12.17
C LYS A 39 3.90 -4.06 -11.70
N ASN A 40 3.57 -2.80 -11.95
CA ASN A 40 4.17 -1.69 -11.23
C ASN A 40 3.14 -1.15 -10.23
N THR A 41 3.38 -1.35 -8.94
CA THR A 41 2.44 -0.91 -7.90
C THR A 41 3.03 0.23 -7.09
N GLN A 42 2.17 1.13 -6.63
CA GLN A 42 2.55 2.09 -5.60
C GLN A 42 2.88 1.35 -4.30
N PRO A 43 3.66 1.96 -3.38
CA PRO A 43 3.89 1.45 -2.03
C PRO A 43 2.57 1.15 -1.32
N GLN A 44 2.33 -0.12 -0.97
CA GLN A 44 1.15 -0.54 -0.21
C GLN A 44 1.58 -0.99 1.18
N GLU A 45 0.92 -0.49 2.22
CA GLU A 45 1.18 -0.94 3.59
C GLU A 45 0.52 -2.31 3.82
N THR A 46 1.21 -3.24 4.47
CA THR A 46 0.64 -4.58 4.74
C THR A 46 -0.51 -4.52 5.74
N GLN A 47 -0.38 -3.67 6.74
CA GLN A 47 -1.38 -3.40 7.77
C GLN A 47 -1.23 -1.96 8.24
N LYS A 48 -2.36 -1.28 8.50
CA LYS A 48 -2.38 0.12 8.91
C LYS A 48 -1.51 0.35 10.15
N GLY A 49 -0.44 1.13 10.01
CA GLY A 49 0.49 1.46 11.10
C GLY A 49 1.56 0.42 11.40
N SER A 50 1.70 -0.64 10.59
CA SER A 50 2.77 -1.64 10.76
C SER A 50 4.15 -1.10 10.40
N GLY A 51 4.25 -0.05 9.60
CA GLY A 51 5.51 0.43 9.03
C GLY A 51 6.14 -0.53 8.01
N ILE A 52 5.42 -1.59 7.61
CA ILE A 52 5.84 -2.56 6.60
C ILE A 52 5.04 -2.29 5.33
N TYR A 53 5.76 -2.11 4.23
CA TYR A 53 5.22 -1.83 2.91
C TYR A 53 5.63 -2.92 1.93
N TYR A 54 4.94 -2.99 0.80
CA TYR A 54 5.33 -3.80 -0.33
C TYR A 54 5.08 -3.04 -1.63
N LYS A 55 5.86 -3.38 -2.66
CA LYS A 55 5.60 -2.92 -4.02
C LYS A 55 6.19 -3.89 -5.04
N TYR A 56 5.66 -3.81 -6.25
CA TYR A 56 6.19 -4.47 -7.42
C TYR A 56 6.80 -3.42 -8.35
N GLU A 57 7.98 -3.70 -8.88
CA GLU A 57 8.64 -2.85 -9.87
C GLU A 57 8.94 -3.65 -11.12
N CYS A 58 8.54 -3.11 -12.27
CA CYS A 58 8.74 -3.76 -13.55
C CYS A 58 9.78 -3.06 -14.41
N LYS A 59 10.70 -3.85 -14.95
CA LYS A 59 11.77 -3.38 -15.83
C LYS A 59 12.00 -4.38 -16.96
N SER A 60 12.37 -3.87 -18.14
CA SER A 60 12.81 -4.71 -19.27
C SER A 60 14.20 -5.32 -19.05
N GLN A 61 14.96 -4.80 -18.08
CA GLN A 61 16.27 -5.34 -17.70
C GLN A 61 16.19 -5.92 -16.29
N ARG A 62 16.90 -7.02 -16.06
CA ARG A 62 17.00 -7.69 -14.74
C ARG A 62 17.94 -6.95 -13.78
N ILE A 63 17.88 -5.62 -13.76
CA ILE A 63 18.73 -4.75 -12.95
C ILE A 63 17.87 -4.07 -11.90
N PHE A 64 17.92 -4.61 -10.68
CA PHE A 64 17.18 -4.13 -9.53
C PHE A 64 18.15 -3.84 -8.39
N ALA A 65 17.90 -2.75 -7.67
CA ALA A 65 18.67 -2.45 -6.47
C ALA A 65 18.32 -3.46 -5.39
N ASN A 66 19.33 -4.11 -4.79
CA ASN A 66 19.07 -5.07 -3.71
C ASN A 66 18.41 -4.39 -2.50
N SER A 67 18.78 -3.15 -2.22
CA SER A 67 18.11 -2.29 -1.25
C SER A 67 18.36 -0.81 -1.54
N TYR A 68 17.44 0.04 -1.11
CA TYR A 68 17.58 1.50 -1.16
C TYR A 68 16.54 2.17 -0.26
N THR A 69 16.83 3.39 0.19
CA THR A 69 15.89 4.20 0.95
C THR A 69 15.28 5.27 0.05
N ASP A 70 13.96 5.32 0.01
CA ASP A 70 13.21 6.31 -0.75
C ASP A 70 13.15 7.65 -0.01
N ASN A 71 12.83 8.74 -0.72
CA ASN A 71 12.66 10.08 -0.14
C ASN A 71 11.58 10.14 0.96
N GLN A 72 10.66 9.17 0.99
CA GLN A 72 9.66 9.03 2.05
C GLN A 72 10.19 8.37 3.34
N GLY A 73 11.47 8.01 3.39
CA GLY A 73 12.12 7.32 4.50
C GLY A 73 11.84 5.81 4.57
N ILE A 74 11.25 5.23 3.52
CA ILE A 74 11.00 3.79 3.43
C ILE A 74 12.25 3.11 2.87
N THR A 75 12.84 2.18 3.62
CA THR A 75 13.93 1.34 3.13
C THR A 75 13.36 0.10 2.47
N TRP A 76 13.56 0.00 1.16
CA TRP A 76 13.14 -1.11 0.32
C TRP A 76 14.20 -2.21 0.28
N TYR A 77 13.75 -3.45 0.34
CA TYR A 77 14.56 -4.66 0.25
C TYR A 77 14.00 -5.55 -0.84
N LEU A 78 14.81 -5.91 -1.82
CA LEU A 78 14.44 -6.84 -2.87
C LEU A 78 14.22 -8.23 -2.26
N LYS A 79 13.05 -8.81 -2.50
CA LYS A 79 12.66 -10.11 -1.96
C LYS A 79 12.63 -11.19 -3.04
N GLY A 80 12.33 -10.82 -4.27
CA GLY A 80 12.29 -11.74 -5.40
C GLY A 80 12.22 -11.02 -6.73
N ILE A 81 12.65 -11.72 -7.78
CA ILE A 81 12.50 -11.29 -9.17
C ILE A 81 11.84 -12.43 -9.93
N THR A 82 10.74 -12.13 -10.62
CA THR A 82 10.03 -13.04 -11.52
C THR A 82 10.33 -12.64 -12.96
N ASP A 83 10.71 -13.60 -13.79
CA ASP A 83 10.82 -13.41 -15.24
C ASP A 83 9.43 -13.60 -15.86
N MET A 84 9.01 -12.59 -16.63
CA MET A 84 7.74 -12.56 -17.36
C MET A 84 8.01 -12.29 -18.84
N ASP A 85 8.66 -13.27 -19.48
CA ASP A 85 8.86 -13.36 -20.93
C ASP A 85 9.37 -12.04 -21.55
N GLY A 86 10.60 -11.67 -21.17
CA GLY A 86 11.25 -10.43 -21.65
C GLY A 86 11.00 -9.20 -20.77
N GLN A 87 10.23 -9.34 -19.70
CA GLN A 87 10.15 -8.37 -18.60
C GLN A 87 10.51 -9.02 -17.27
N TYR A 88 11.02 -8.23 -16.34
CA TYR A 88 11.33 -8.67 -14.99
C TYR A 88 10.48 -7.91 -14.00
N GLU A 89 9.79 -8.63 -13.12
CA GLU A 89 9.02 -8.09 -12.02
C GLU A 89 9.78 -8.31 -10.71
N ALA A 90 10.14 -7.23 -10.03
CA ALA A 90 10.79 -7.28 -8.73
C ALA A 90 9.78 -7.04 -7.61
N TYR A 91 9.73 -7.95 -6.65
CA TYR A 91 8.97 -7.78 -5.41
C TYR A 91 9.86 -7.18 -4.33
N TYR A 92 9.43 -6.05 -3.77
CA TYR A 92 10.13 -5.36 -2.69
C TYR A 92 9.30 -5.32 -1.41
N GLU A 93 9.98 -5.53 -0.27
CA GLU A 93 9.46 -5.26 1.07
C GLU A 93 10.07 -3.93 1.55
N GLY A 94 9.22 -2.97 1.89
CA GLY A 94 9.61 -1.68 2.45
C GLY A 94 9.47 -1.67 3.96
N ARG A 95 10.38 -1.01 4.66
CA ARG A 95 10.29 -0.78 6.12
C ARG A 95 10.51 0.69 6.42
N LYS A 96 9.61 1.24 7.24
CA LYS A 96 9.69 2.60 7.76
C LYS A 96 9.67 2.52 9.29
N TYR A 97 10.75 2.99 9.89
CA TYR A 97 10.97 3.02 11.34
C TYR A 97 10.69 4.41 11.91
#